data_AF-A0A822HSU9-F1
#
_entry.id   AF-A0A822HSU9-F1
#
_cell.length_a   1.000
_cell.length_b   1.000
_cell.length_c   1.000
_cell.angle_alpha   90.00
_cell.angle_beta   90.00
_cell.angle_gamma   90.00
#
_symmetry.space_group_name_H-M   'P 1'
#
loop_
_entity.id
_entity.type
_entity.pdbx_description
1 polymer ?
#
loop_
_entity_poly.entity_id
_entity_poly.type
_entity_poly.pdbx_seq_one_letter_code
_entity_poly.pdbx_strand_id
1 'polypeptide(L)'
;NRTDDSDTFVDPGQPVTRKNKITRRPTSTATANSMLDYRPYMNPIENQGQCGSCYAFAVTAAIEGTYAIKTGARIKLSQQQLVDCSPNNGCSGGYFDATFQYIKQSGGLASEKSYP
;
A
#
# COMPACT_ATOMS: atom_id res chain seq x y z
N ASN A 1 -14.24 -9.13 -18.22
CA ASN A 1 -13.87 -10.51 -17.87
C ASN A 1 -12.50 -10.48 -17.19
N ARG A 2 -12.46 -10.25 -15.87
CA ARG A 2 -11.26 -10.34 -15.05
C ARG A 2 -11.69 -11.12 -13.81
N THR A 3 -11.21 -12.34 -13.69
CA THR A 3 -11.45 -13.21 -12.55
C THR A 3 -10.56 -12.72 -11.41
N ASP A 4 -11.17 -12.47 -10.25
CA ASP A 4 -10.47 -12.24 -8.99
C ASP A 4 -9.75 -13.52 -8.59
N ASP A 5 -8.49 -13.65 -8.99
CA ASP A 5 -7.60 -14.63 -8.38
C ASP A 5 -7.14 -14.08 -7.04
N SER A 6 -7.69 -14.67 -6.00
CA SER A 6 -7.42 -14.41 -4.59
C SER A 6 -5.93 -14.58 -4.29
N ASP A 7 -5.32 -13.51 -3.80
CA ASP A 7 -4.00 -13.51 -3.19
C ASP A 7 -4.00 -14.47 -1.99
N THR A 8 -3.56 -15.71 -2.24
CA THR A 8 -3.28 -16.67 -1.18
C THR A 8 -1.97 -16.28 -0.51
N PHE A 9 -2.07 -15.74 0.69
CA PHE A 9 -0.93 -15.51 1.56
C PHE A 9 -0.32 -16.86 1.96
N VAL A 10 0.82 -17.22 1.36
CA VAL A 10 1.58 -18.43 1.70
C VAL A 10 2.56 -18.07 2.83
N ASP A 11 2.37 -18.68 4.01
CA ASP A 11 3.24 -18.52 5.17
C ASP A 11 4.45 -19.49 5.09
N PRO A 12 5.71 -19.00 5.01
CA PRO A 12 6.90 -19.83 4.83
C PRO A 12 7.32 -20.47 6.16
N GLY A 13 6.60 -21.50 6.60
CA GLY A 13 6.99 -22.22 7.82
C GLY A 13 6.17 -23.44 8.23
N GLN A 14 5.07 -23.79 7.55
CA GLN A 14 4.26 -24.96 7.92
C GLN A 14 4.46 -26.15 6.97
N PRO A 15 4.72 -27.38 7.48
CA PRO A 15 4.84 -28.58 6.65
C PRO A 15 3.49 -28.96 6.04
N VAL A 16 3.48 -29.25 4.74
CA VAL A 16 2.29 -29.61 3.97
C VAL A 16 1.83 -31.04 4.26
N THR A 17 0.87 -31.20 5.18
CA THR A 17 0.05 -32.41 5.24
C THR A 17 -1.41 -32.05 4.97
N ARG A 18 -1.97 -32.55 3.86
CA ARG A 18 -3.39 -32.38 3.52
C ARG A 18 -4.25 -33.23 4.45
N LYS A 19 -4.84 -32.60 5.45
CA LYS A 19 -6.03 -33.12 6.15
C LYS A 19 -7.14 -32.10 5.97
N ASN A 20 -8.19 -32.49 5.24
CA ASN A 20 -9.44 -31.76 5.15
C ASN A 20 -10.08 -31.69 6.54
N LYS A 21 -9.70 -30.67 7.31
CA LYS A 21 -10.42 -30.24 8.49
C LYS A 21 -10.87 -28.81 8.20
N ILE A 22 -12.14 -28.68 7.80
CA ILE A 22 -12.83 -27.39 7.79
C ILE A 22 -12.95 -26.97 9.25
N THR A 23 -11.86 -26.44 9.80
CA THR A 23 -11.85 -25.78 11.09
C THR A 23 -12.26 -24.36 10.77
N ARG A 24 -13.53 -24.02 11.00
CA ARG A 24 -14.02 -22.65 10.86
C ARG A 24 -13.07 -21.75 11.64
N ARG A 25 -12.39 -20.84 10.94
CA ARG A 25 -11.65 -19.73 11.53
C ARG A 25 -12.58 -19.08 12.56
N PRO A 26 -12.16 -18.87 13.82
CA PRO A 26 -13.01 -18.17 14.76
C PRO A 26 -13.37 -16.83 14.14
N THR A 27 -14.66 -16.63 13.92
CA THR A 27 -15.21 -15.33 13.57
C THR A 27 -14.92 -14.44 14.77
N SER A 28 -13.80 -13.72 14.69
CA SER A 28 -13.53 -12.61 15.58
C SER A 28 -14.69 -11.63 15.39
N THR A 29 -15.66 -11.66 16.30
CA THR A 29 -16.62 -10.59 16.51
C THR A 29 -15.87 -9.41 17.13
N ALA A 30 -14.90 -8.86 16.39
CA ALA A 30 -14.41 -7.54 16.67
C ALA A 30 -15.53 -6.59 16.26
N THR A 31 -16.28 -6.12 17.26
CA THR A 31 -17.20 -4.99 17.06
C THR A 31 -16.36 -3.83 16.55
N ALA A 32 -16.41 -3.55 15.25
CA ALA A 32 -15.76 -2.39 14.69
C ALA A 32 -16.44 -1.16 15.31
N ASN A 33 -15.70 -0.43 16.15
CA ASN A 33 -16.17 0.84 16.69
C ASN A 33 -16.65 1.72 15.53
N SER A 34 -17.83 2.31 15.68
CA SER A 34 -18.61 2.92 14.61
C SER A 34 -18.04 4.22 14.03
N MET A 35 -16.84 4.63 14.43
CA MET A 35 -16.14 5.80 13.88
C MET A 35 -14.65 5.51 13.80
N LEU A 36 -14.15 5.39 12.58
CA LEU A 36 -12.75 5.16 12.28
C LEU A 36 -12.18 6.40 11.59
N ASP A 37 -11.23 7.06 12.23
CA ASP A 37 -10.56 8.25 11.71
C ASP A 37 -9.04 8.05 11.72
N TYR A 38 -8.46 7.90 10.54
CA TYR A 38 -7.02 7.71 10.35
C TYR A 38 -6.25 9.02 10.19
N ARG A 39 -6.91 10.19 10.14
CA ARG A 39 -6.24 11.49 9.97
C ARG A 39 -5.08 11.73 10.96
N PRO A 40 -5.15 11.31 12.24
CA PRO A 40 -4.02 11.44 13.16
C PRO A 40 -2.75 10.72 12.69
N TYR A 41 -2.81 9.77 11.76
CA TYR A 41 -1.66 9.04 11.23
C TYR A 41 -1.23 9.49 9.83
N MET A 42 -2.02 10.35 9.17
CA MET A 42 -1.71 10.82 7.81
C MET A 42 -0.76 12.01 7.85
N ASN A 43 -0.04 12.22 6.75
CA ASN A 43 0.68 13.46 6.49
C ASN A 43 -0.30 14.58 6.04
N PRO A 44 0.15 15.86 6.06
CA PRO A 44 -0.62 16.96 5.50
C PRO A 44 -1.03 16.70 4.04
N ILE A 45 -2.12 17.34 3.63
CA ILE A 45 -2.62 17.26 2.24
C ILE A 45 -1.56 17.78 1.28
N GLU A 46 -1.41 17.09 0.16
CA GLU A 46 -0.46 17.43 -0.91
C GLU A 46 -1.16 17.78 -2.23
N ASN A 47 -0.41 18.26 -3.21
CA ASN A 47 -0.94 18.72 -4.49
C ASN A 47 -0.19 18.08 -5.66
N GLN A 48 -0.88 17.25 -6.44
CA GLN A 48 -0.35 16.61 -7.65
C GLN A 48 -0.16 17.56 -8.84
N GLY A 49 -0.69 18.79 -8.77
CA GLY A 49 -0.64 19.76 -9.86
C GLY A 49 -1.41 19.30 -11.11
N GLN A 50 -0.94 19.73 -12.28
CA GLN A 50 -1.52 19.35 -13.58
C GLN A 50 -0.92 18.04 -14.12
N CYS A 51 -0.84 17.03 -13.27
CA CYS A 51 -0.26 15.72 -13.59
C CYS A 51 -1.23 14.63 -13.15
N GLY A 52 -1.46 13.61 -13.99
CA GLY A 52 -2.27 12.43 -13.69
C GLY A 52 -1.59 11.43 -12.74
N SER A 53 -0.90 11.93 -11.71
CA SER A 53 -0.09 11.14 -10.76
C SER A 53 -0.86 10.70 -9.51
N CYS A 54 -2.20 10.72 -9.52
CA CYS A 54 -3.01 10.34 -8.35
C CYS A 54 -2.68 8.94 -7.80
N TYR A 55 -2.23 8.02 -8.66
CA TYR A 55 -1.77 6.70 -8.26
C TYR A 55 -0.55 6.77 -7.34
N ALA A 56 0.41 7.67 -7.61
CA ALA A 56 1.61 7.85 -6.81
C ALA A 56 1.24 8.41 -5.44
N PHE A 57 0.42 9.46 -5.40
CA PHE A 57 -0.05 10.10 -4.16
C PHE A 57 -0.86 9.15 -3.27
N ALA A 58 -1.75 8.34 -3.84
CA ALA A 58 -2.53 7.38 -3.06
C ALA A 58 -1.65 6.27 -2.45
N VAL A 59 -0.67 5.79 -3.22
CA VAL A 59 0.24 4.73 -2.78
C VAL A 59 1.17 5.23 -1.68
N THR A 60 1.79 6.41 -1.85
CA THR A 60 2.64 7.00 -0.81
C THR A 60 1.83 7.25 0.47
N ALA A 61 0.65 7.87 0.38
CA ALA A 61 -0.19 8.12 1.55
C ALA A 61 -0.59 6.84 2.29
N ALA A 62 -0.93 5.76 1.57
CA ALA A 62 -1.26 4.48 2.18
C ALA A 62 -0.05 3.87 2.93
N ILE A 63 1.15 3.96 2.36
CA ILE A 63 2.38 3.45 2.98
C ILE A 63 2.77 4.29 4.19
N GLU A 64 2.79 5.62 4.06
CA GLU A 64 3.10 6.56 5.14
C GLU A 64 2.16 6.39 6.31
N GLY A 65 0.86 6.30 6.04
CA GLY A 65 -0.16 6.09 7.05
C GLY A 65 0.00 4.76 7.78
N THR A 66 0.22 3.67 7.04
CA THR A 66 0.48 2.35 7.63
C THR A 66 1.77 2.34 8.45
N TYR A 67 2.81 3.02 7.97
CA TYR A 67 4.08 3.18 8.67
C TYR A 67 3.88 3.95 9.98
N ALA A 68 3.13 5.04 9.97
CA ALA A 68 2.81 5.82 11.16
C ALA A 68 1.99 5.01 12.18
N ILE A 69 1.01 4.23 11.74
CA ILE A 69 0.26 3.32 12.61
C ILE A 69 1.18 2.26 13.24
N LYS A 70 2.09 1.67 12.46
CA LYS A 70 2.94 0.58 12.91
C LYS A 70 4.08 1.04 13.83
N THR A 71 4.65 2.21 13.56
CA THR A 71 5.90 2.66 14.19
C THR A 71 5.71 3.84 15.14
N GLY A 72 4.59 4.56 15.04
CA GLY A 72 4.39 5.84 15.72
C GLY A 72 5.16 7.01 15.11
N ALA A 73 5.95 6.79 14.05
CA ALA A 73 6.74 7.82 13.38
C ALA A 73 6.14 8.20 12.03
N ARG A 74 6.15 9.50 11.69
CA ARG A 74 5.75 9.98 10.36
C ARG A 74 6.97 10.10 9.46
N ILE A 75 6.84 9.61 8.24
CA ILE A 75 7.81 9.74 7.16
C ILE A 75 7.13 10.39 5.98
N LYS A 76 7.89 11.01 5.09
CA LYS A 76 7.40 11.56 3.83
C LYS A 76 8.18 10.96 2.66
N LEU A 77 7.49 10.27 1.77
CA LEU A 77 8.04 9.50 0.65
C LEU A 77 7.86 10.25 -0.67
N SER A 78 8.78 10.03 -1.60
CA SER A 78 8.77 10.68 -2.91
C SER A 78 7.69 10.10 -3.84
N GLN A 79 6.69 10.91 -4.15
CA GLN A 79 5.74 10.63 -5.24
C GLN A 79 6.46 10.74 -6.59
N GLN A 80 7.44 11.64 -6.72
CA GLN A 80 8.14 11.88 -7.97
C GLN A 80 8.95 10.67 -8.44
N GLN A 81 9.57 9.90 -7.52
CA GLN A 81 10.20 8.62 -7.87
C GLN A 81 9.20 7.66 -8.53
N LEU A 82 7.95 7.61 -8.05
CA LEU A 82 6.93 6.76 -8.66
C LEU A 82 6.52 7.27 -10.05
N VAL A 83 6.43 8.58 -10.23
CA VAL A 83 6.14 9.19 -11.54
C VAL A 83 7.23 8.88 -12.56
N ASP A 84 8.49 8.96 -12.17
CA ASP A 84 9.63 8.86 -13.10
C ASP A 84 10.13 7.42 -13.31
N CYS A 85 10.01 6.55 -12.30
CA CYS A 85 10.70 5.26 -12.30
C CYS A 85 9.78 4.05 -12.23
N SER A 86 8.50 4.21 -11.85
CA SER A 86 7.57 3.07 -11.86
C SER A 86 7.18 2.70 -13.30
N PRO A 87 6.82 1.43 -13.58
CA PRO A 87 6.37 1.00 -14.91
C PRO A 87 4.93 1.45 -15.22
N ASN A 88 4.61 2.70 -14.91
CA ASN A 88 3.38 3.40 -15.23
C ASN A 88 3.66 4.49 -16.28
N ASN A 89 2.64 5.28 -16.63
CA ASN A 89 2.73 6.29 -17.68
C ASN A 89 3.00 7.70 -17.12
N GLY A 90 3.76 7.81 -16.02
CA GLY A 90 4.08 9.10 -15.39
C GLY A 90 2.84 9.95 -15.15
N CYS A 91 2.80 11.17 -15.72
CA CYS A 91 1.66 12.08 -15.62
C CYS A 91 0.44 11.71 -16.48
N SER A 92 0.50 10.68 -17.31
CA SER A 92 -0.65 10.18 -18.07
C SER A 92 -1.48 9.14 -17.31
N GLY A 93 -1.10 8.79 -16.08
CA GLY A 93 -1.81 7.85 -15.23
C GLY A 93 -1.02 6.59 -14.91
N GLY A 94 -1.56 5.81 -13.97
CA GLY A 94 -0.95 4.59 -13.49
C GLY A 94 -1.91 3.75 -12.67
N TYR A 95 -1.50 2.53 -12.35
CA TYR A 95 -2.26 1.57 -11.57
C TYR A 95 -1.61 1.36 -10.20
N PHE A 96 -2.44 1.31 -9.15
CA PHE A 96 -1.96 1.14 -7.77
C PHE A 96 -1.18 -0.17 -7.58
N ASP A 97 -1.68 -1.30 -8.11
CA ASP A 97 -1.06 -2.62 -7.96
C ASP A 97 0.35 -2.65 -8.58
N ALA A 98 0.51 -2.11 -9.79
CA ALA A 98 1.80 -2.02 -10.47
C ALA A 98 2.79 -1.14 -9.68
N THR A 99 2.28 -0.08 -9.05
CA THR A 99 3.07 0.83 -8.23
C THR A 99 3.54 0.16 -6.94
N PHE A 100 2.67 -0.57 -6.24
CA PHE A 100 3.07 -1.38 -5.08
C PHE A 100 4.08 -2.48 -5.46
N GLN A 101 3.90 -3.14 -6.61
CA GLN A 101 4.87 -4.12 -7.11
C GLN A 101 6.23 -3.50 -7.39
N TYR A 102 6.26 -2.32 -8.03
CA TYR A 102 7.50 -1.57 -8.25
C TYR A 102 8.22 -1.26 -6.93
N ILE A 103 7.50 -0.78 -5.91
CA ILE A 103 8.12 -0.45 -4.61
C ILE A 103 8.77 -1.70 -3.98
N LYS A 104 8.11 -2.85 -4.06
CA LYS A 104 8.68 -4.12 -3.60
C LYS A 104 9.94 -4.50 -4.37
N GLN A 105 9.93 -4.33 -5.69
CA GLN A 105 11.05 -4.71 -6.57
C GLN A 105 12.24 -3.75 -6.51
N SER A 106 11.99 -2.46 -6.33
CA SER A 106 13.02 -1.40 -6.22
C SER A 106 13.72 -1.37 -4.85
N GLY A 107 13.23 -2.15 -3.88
CA GLY A 107 13.78 -2.18 -2.53
C GLY A 107 13.29 -1.05 -1.62
N GLY A 108 12.31 -0.27 -2.06
CA GLY A 108 11.68 0.80 -1.28
C GLY A 108 11.56 2.11 -2.05
N LEU A 109 11.27 3.18 -1.30
CA LEU A 109 11.13 4.54 -1.83
C LEU A 109 12.11 5.49 -1.15
N ALA A 110 12.58 6.45 -1.92
CA ALA A 110 13.29 7.61 -1.45
C ALA A 110 12.36 8.48 -0.59
N SER A 111 12.96 9.23 0.33
CA SER A 111 12.24 10.31 1.00
C SER A 111 11.93 11.42 0.01
N GLU A 112 10.85 12.16 0.25
CA GLU A 112 10.54 13.39 -0.48
C GLU A 112 11.75 14.34 -0.54
N LYS A 113 12.45 14.50 0.58
CA LYS A 113 13.61 15.41 0.65
C LYS A 113 14.74 15.00 -0.31
N SER A 114 14.95 13.70 -0.49
CA SER A 114 16.01 13.17 -1.38
C SER A 114 15.61 13.14 -2.85
N TYR A 115 14.30 13.09 -3.13
CA TYR A 115 13.75 13.10 -4.48
C TYR A 115 12.42 13.89 -4.45
N PRO A 116 12.50 15.23 -4.56
CA PRO A 116 11.32 16.09 -4.54
C PRO A 116 10.46 15.94 -5.79
#